data_AF-A0A654E1S2-F1
#
_entry.id   AF-A0A654E1S2-F1
#
_cell.length_a   1.000
_cell.length_b   1.000
_cell.length_c   1.000
_cell.angle_alpha   90.00
_cell.angle_beta   90.00
_cell.angle_gamma   90.00
#
_symmetry.space_group_name_H-M   'P 1'
#
loop_
_entity.id
_entity.type
_entity.pdbx_description
1 polymer ?
#
loop_
_entity_poly.entity_id
_entity_poly.type
_entity_poly.pdbx_seq_one_letter_code
_entity_poly.pdbx_strand_id
1 'polypeptide(L)'
;MKNKIPEWLSNFPTIGFAFFAIAVLITITYFFMLATAGKRTKKFIFASAKETVYFDIATRFVAFGLVFFAFYAIINWIGKAAIYHIFGAGFFSIIIGVAFGYAFWAIVKYYYPFVLEKRLDKIRFKPMKSKAGNPMRLLNEEEEDEYMTPAMIEEEDNHIADYDIWVDEKTGEKVVEKYDMLFHALVCEKCNYRTMRDLREEVVKEASASEEGLIVKHYKCTYCGHSKTQDLKVAALG
;
A
#
# COMPACT_ATOMS: atom_id res chain seq x y z
N MET A 1 -11.34 22.69 -50.14
CA MET A 1 -12.28 22.40 -49.03
C MET A 1 -11.50 22.44 -47.73
N LYS A 2 -11.80 23.39 -46.82
CA LYS A 2 -11.21 23.37 -45.47
C LYS A 2 -11.79 22.13 -44.78
N ASN A 3 -10.96 21.14 -44.46
CA ASN A 3 -11.39 19.98 -43.66
C ASN A 3 -11.74 20.49 -42.26
N LYS A 4 -12.99 20.90 -42.08
CA LYS A 4 -13.55 21.32 -40.79
C LYS A 4 -13.52 20.10 -39.87
N ILE A 5 -13.08 20.29 -38.63
CA ILE A 5 -13.10 19.25 -37.60
C ILE A 5 -14.55 18.76 -37.44
N PRO A 6 -14.84 17.45 -37.61
CA PRO A 6 -16.16 16.91 -37.39
C PRO A 6 -16.71 17.22 -36.01
N GLU A 7 -18.00 17.56 -35.94
CA GLU A 7 -18.67 17.95 -34.69
C GLU A 7 -18.63 16.84 -33.64
N TRP A 8 -18.74 15.56 -34.03
CA TRP A 8 -18.68 14.44 -33.09
C TRP A 8 -17.38 14.38 -32.26
N LEU A 9 -16.29 14.98 -32.73
CA LEU A 9 -15.03 15.03 -31.99
C LEU A 9 -15.10 15.94 -30.76
N SER A 10 -16.04 16.90 -30.70
CA SER A 10 -16.24 17.73 -29.51
C SER A 10 -16.76 16.94 -28.31
N ASN A 11 -17.22 15.70 -28.51
CA ASN A 11 -17.70 14.84 -27.43
C ASN A 11 -16.58 14.11 -26.68
N PHE A 12 -15.34 14.09 -27.20
CA PHE A 12 -14.22 13.38 -26.56
C PHE A 12 -13.89 13.88 -25.16
N PRO A 13 -13.82 15.21 -24.91
CA PRO A 13 -13.66 15.74 -23.55
C PRO A 13 -14.75 15.25 -22.59
N THR A 14 -16.01 15.16 -23.04
CA THR A 14 -17.12 14.64 -22.22
C THR A 14 -16.91 13.18 -21.82
N ILE A 15 -16.42 12.35 -22.73
CA ILE A 15 -16.03 10.96 -22.41
C ILE A 15 -14.88 10.96 -21.39
N GLY A 16 -13.88 11.83 -21.57
CA GLY A 16 -12.78 12.00 -20.62
C GLY A 16 -13.27 12.37 -19.21
N PHE A 17 -14.21 13.31 -19.11
CA PHE A 17 -14.84 13.67 -17.83
C PHE A 17 -15.62 12.52 -17.21
N ALA A 18 -16.29 11.68 -18.00
CA ALA A 18 -16.98 10.50 -17.48
C ALA A 18 -16.00 9.51 -16.81
N PHE A 19 -14.83 9.26 -17.41
CA PHE A 19 -13.79 8.44 -16.79
C PHE A 19 -13.25 9.05 -15.49
N PHE A 20 -13.06 10.37 -15.44
CA PHE A 20 -12.67 11.05 -14.19
C PHE A 20 -13.75 10.98 -13.12
N ALA A 21 -15.02 11.13 -13.49
CA ALA A 21 -16.13 10.98 -12.56
C ALA A 21 -16.16 9.57 -11.96
N ILE A 22 -15.92 8.53 -12.77
CA ILE A 22 -15.80 7.14 -12.29
C ILE A 22 -14.62 6.99 -11.32
N ALA A 23 -13.45 7.56 -11.63
CA ALA A 23 -12.29 7.52 -10.73
C ALA A 23 -12.58 8.17 -9.37
N VAL A 24 -13.28 9.31 -9.38
CA VAL A 24 -13.74 10.00 -8.17
C VAL A 24 -14.73 9.14 -7.40
N LEU A 25 -15.72 8.55 -8.09
CA LEU A 25 -16.70 7.67 -7.46
C LEU A 25 -16.04 6.46 -6.78
N ILE A 26 -15.09 5.79 -7.45
CA ILE A 26 -14.33 4.67 -6.87
C ILE A 26 -13.63 5.10 -5.57
N THR A 27 -13.02 6.29 -5.58
CA THR A 27 -12.32 6.85 -4.42
C THR A 27 -13.30 7.18 -3.28
N ILE A 28 -14.44 7.79 -3.59
CA ILE A 28 -15.50 8.09 -2.62
C ILE A 28 -16.06 6.81 -2.01
N THR A 29 -16.35 5.80 -2.84
CA THR A 29 -16.86 4.50 -2.38
C THR A 29 -15.87 3.85 -1.42
N TYR A 30 -14.58 3.88 -1.73
CA TYR A 30 -13.54 3.39 -0.81
C TYR A 30 -13.61 4.09 0.56
N PHE A 31 -13.62 5.42 0.59
CA PHE A 31 -13.67 6.16 1.85
C PHE A 31 -14.99 5.96 2.61
N PHE A 32 -16.10 5.80 1.89
CA PHE A 32 -17.38 5.45 2.50
C PHE A 32 -17.33 4.06 3.16
N MET A 33 -16.79 3.05 2.49
CA MET A 33 -16.60 1.71 3.07
C MET A 33 -15.64 1.73 4.28
N LEU A 34 -14.57 2.52 4.21
CA LEU A 34 -13.64 2.69 5.33
C LEU A 34 -14.30 3.40 6.54
N ALA A 35 -15.14 4.41 6.28
CA ALA A 35 -15.84 5.14 7.33
C ALA A 35 -16.88 4.25 8.04
N THR A 36 -17.58 3.41 7.28
CA THR A 36 -18.63 2.49 7.75
C THR A 36 -18.10 1.21 8.38
N ALA A 37 -16.84 0.85 8.16
CA ALA A 37 -16.21 -0.23 8.91
C ALA A 37 -16.29 0.10 10.42
N GLY A 38 -16.78 -0.84 11.24
CA GLY A 38 -17.04 -0.59 12.66
C GLY A 38 -15.76 -0.59 13.49
N LYS A 39 -15.35 -1.79 13.92
CA LYS A 39 -14.18 -2.01 14.79
C LYS A 39 -12.88 -1.52 14.15
N ARG A 40 -11.93 -1.10 14.98
CA ARG A 40 -10.60 -0.64 14.58
C ARG A 40 -9.84 -1.69 13.78
N THR A 41 -9.74 -2.92 14.27
CA THR A 41 -9.08 -4.03 13.56
C THR A 41 -9.67 -4.24 12.16
N LYS A 42 -11.00 -4.18 12.02
CA LYS A 42 -11.67 -4.28 10.71
C LYS A 42 -11.31 -3.13 9.78
N LYS A 43 -11.22 -1.89 10.30
CA LYS A 43 -10.75 -0.73 9.52
C LYS A 43 -9.31 -0.91 9.06
N PHE A 44 -8.44 -1.38 9.94
CA PHE A 44 -7.03 -1.61 9.63
C PHE A 44 -6.88 -2.66 8.53
N ILE A 45 -7.46 -3.85 8.71
CA ILE A 45 -7.41 -4.96 7.73
C ILE A 45 -8.00 -4.52 6.39
N PHE A 46 -9.13 -3.80 6.41
CA PHE A 46 -9.73 -3.29 5.18
C PHE A 46 -8.82 -2.28 4.48
N ALA A 47 -8.27 -1.32 5.22
CA ALA A 47 -7.38 -0.30 4.66
C ALA A 47 -6.09 -0.91 4.10
N SER A 48 -5.44 -1.82 4.84
CA SER A 48 -4.20 -2.46 4.43
C SER A 48 -4.38 -3.31 3.17
N ALA A 49 -5.50 -4.03 3.06
CA ALA A 49 -5.75 -4.92 1.93
C ALA A 49 -6.34 -4.23 0.69
N LYS A 50 -7.16 -3.19 0.86
CA LYS A 50 -7.96 -2.63 -0.24
C LYS A 50 -7.50 -1.26 -0.72
N GLU A 51 -6.85 -0.43 0.10
CA GLU A 51 -6.61 0.96 -0.31
C GLU A 51 -5.82 1.09 -1.62
N THR A 52 -4.65 0.46 -1.67
CA THR A 52 -3.76 0.52 -2.84
C THR A 52 -4.44 -0.04 -4.08
N VAL A 53 -5.30 -1.05 -3.93
CA VAL A 53 -6.08 -1.65 -5.02
C VAL A 53 -7.10 -0.65 -5.57
N TYR A 54 -7.89 0.00 -4.70
CA TYR A 54 -8.88 0.99 -5.14
C TYR A 54 -8.21 2.19 -5.81
N PHE A 55 -7.07 2.63 -5.28
CA PHE A 55 -6.34 3.76 -5.84
C PHE A 55 -5.68 3.40 -7.17
N ASP A 56 -5.13 2.20 -7.30
CA ASP A 56 -4.62 1.71 -8.59
C ASP A 56 -5.73 1.67 -9.64
N ILE A 57 -6.90 1.13 -9.31
CA ILE A 57 -8.05 1.12 -10.22
C ILE A 57 -8.44 2.56 -10.60
N ALA A 58 -8.60 3.46 -9.63
CA ALA A 58 -8.97 4.86 -9.89
C ALA A 58 -7.95 5.55 -10.83
N THR A 59 -6.65 5.34 -10.63
CA THR A 59 -5.62 5.92 -11.51
C THR A 59 -5.64 5.38 -12.93
N ARG A 60 -6.06 4.12 -13.16
CA ARG A 60 -6.29 3.60 -14.51
C ARG A 60 -7.46 4.30 -15.21
N PHE A 61 -8.54 4.60 -14.49
CA PHE A 61 -9.64 5.41 -15.04
C PHE A 61 -9.18 6.83 -15.38
N VAL A 62 -8.32 7.44 -14.54
CA VAL A 62 -7.68 8.72 -14.88
C VAL A 62 -6.83 8.60 -16.16
N ALA A 63 -6.01 7.56 -16.28
CA ALA A 63 -5.20 7.34 -17.48
C ALA A 63 -6.07 7.19 -18.74
N PHE A 64 -7.20 6.48 -18.67
CA PHE A 64 -8.16 6.40 -19.77
C PHE A 64 -8.77 7.76 -20.11
N GLY A 65 -9.18 8.55 -19.12
CA GLY A 65 -9.67 9.91 -19.34
C GLY A 65 -8.65 10.80 -20.07
N LEU A 66 -7.37 10.70 -19.69
CA LEU A 66 -6.27 11.42 -20.34
C LEU A 66 -6.10 11.06 -21.82
N VAL A 67 -6.36 9.81 -22.23
CA VAL A 67 -6.34 9.41 -23.65
C VAL A 67 -7.36 10.23 -24.46
N PHE A 68 -8.58 10.38 -23.96
CA PHE A 68 -9.62 11.13 -24.68
C PHE A 68 -9.31 12.63 -24.74
N PHE A 69 -8.79 13.22 -23.65
CA PHE A 69 -8.34 14.61 -23.65
C PHE A 69 -7.15 14.85 -24.58
N ALA A 70 -6.14 13.99 -24.53
CA ALA A 70 -4.97 14.09 -25.39
C ALA A 70 -5.36 13.94 -26.86
N PHE A 71 -6.24 12.99 -27.18
CA PHE A 71 -6.77 12.83 -28.54
C PHE A 71 -7.44 14.10 -29.05
N TYR A 72 -8.36 14.67 -28.27
CA TYR A 72 -9.04 15.92 -28.62
C TYR A 72 -8.07 17.08 -28.79
N ALA A 73 -7.10 17.23 -27.88
CA ALA A 73 -6.09 18.28 -27.94
C ALA A 73 -5.23 18.17 -29.20
N ILE A 74 -4.76 16.97 -29.55
CA ILE A 74 -3.94 16.73 -30.75
C ILE A 74 -4.73 17.06 -32.02
N ILE A 75 -5.99 16.61 -32.13
CA ILE A 75 -6.82 16.90 -33.31
C ILE A 75 -7.08 18.40 -33.48
N ASN A 76 -7.38 19.12 -32.40
CA ASN A 76 -7.56 20.57 -32.47
C ASN A 76 -6.27 21.31 -32.80
N TRP A 77 -5.14 20.85 -32.28
CA TRP A 77 -3.83 21.43 -32.59
C TRP A 77 -3.46 21.27 -34.07
N ILE A 78 -3.73 20.09 -34.65
CA ILE A 78 -3.54 19.83 -36.09
C ILE A 78 -4.50 20.67 -36.94
N GLY A 79 -5.72 20.94 -36.44
CA GLY A 79 -6.75 21.72 -37.15
C GLY A 79 -7.38 20.99 -38.35
N LYS A 80 -7.08 19.70 -38.53
CA LYS A 80 -7.56 18.85 -39.63
C LYS A 80 -7.90 17.47 -39.10
N ALA A 81 -8.95 16.85 -39.64
CA ALA A 81 -9.43 15.54 -39.21
C ALA A 81 -9.56 14.54 -40.38
N ALA A 82 -8.60 14.56 -41.31
CA ALA A 82 -8.50 13.47 -42.28
C ALA A 82 -8.11 12.16 -41.58
N ILE A 83 -8.41 11.02 -42.20
CA ILE A 83 -8.28 9.69 -41.56
C ILE A 83 -6.90 9.43 -40.94
N TYR A 84 -5.81 9.83 -41.59
CA TYR A 84 -4.45 9.67 -41.08
C TYR A 84 -4.15 10.57 -39.86
N HIS A 85 -4.76 11.76 -39.76
CA HIS A 85 -4.64 12.60 -38.57
C HIS A 85 -5.36 11.97 -37.38
N ILE A 86 -6.53 11.36 -37.61
CA ILE A 86 -7.29 10.63 -36.58
C ILE A 86 -6.49 9.44 -36.08
N PHE A 87 -5.93 8.64 -37.00
CA PHE A 87 -5.06 7.52 -36.61
C PHE A 87 -3.81 7.99 -35.85
N GLY A 88 -3.13 9.03 -36.32
CA GLY A 88 -1.98 9.61 -35.64
C GLY A 88 -2.31 10.13 -34.24
N ALA A 89 -3.39 10.89 -34.10
CA ALA A 89 -3.85 11.41 -32.82
C ALA A 89 -4.21 10.28 -31.84
N GLY A 90 -4.86 9.21 -32.32
CA GLY A 90 -5.17 8.02 -31.52
C GLY A 90 -3.93 7.29 -31.03
N PHE A 91 -2.93 7.12 -31.91
CA PHE A 91 -1.68 6.47 -31.54
C PHE A 91 -0.93 7.26 -30.45
N PHE A 92 -0.74 8.56 -30.65
CA PHE A 92 -0.03 9.40 -29.67
C PHE A 92 -0.82 9.57 -28.37
N SER A 93 -2.15 9.67 -28.42
CA SER A 93 -2.96 9.79 -27.20
C SER A 93 -2.91 8.52 -26.35
N ILE A 94 -2.88 7.34 -26.96
CA ILE A 94 -2.71 6.07 -26.25
C ILE A 94 -1.33 5.99 -25.60
N ILE A 95 -0.25 6.39 -26.30
CA ILE A 95 1.10 6.43 -25.71
C ILE A 95 1.12 7.33 -24.48
N ILE A 96 0.53 8.52 -24.57
CA ILE A 96 0.41 9.46 -23.45
C ILE A 96 -0.34 8.79 -22.29
N GLY A 97 -1.51 8.21 -22.55
CA GLY A 97 -2.30 7.53 -21.52
C GLY A 97 -1.56 6.38 -20.84
N VAL A 98 -0.85 5.54 -21.61
CA VAL A 98 -0.03 4.44 -21.08
C VAL A 98 1.12 4.97 -20.23
N ALA A 99 1.82 6.02 -20.69
CA ALA A 99 2.93 6.62 -19.94
C ALA A 99 2.46 7.18 -18.59
N PHE A 100 1.36 7.94 -18.58
CA PHE A 100 0.75 8.44 -17.34
C PHE A 100 0.21 7.32 -16.46
N GLY A 101 -0.44 6.31 -17.04
CA GLY A 101 -0.93 5.14 -16.31
C GLY A 101 0.19 4.38 -15.61
N TYR A 102 1.32 4.15 -16.31
CA TYR A 102 2.50 3.53 -15.71
C TYR A 102 3.11 4.40 -14.59
N ALA A 103 3.20 5.71 -14.80
CA ALA A 103 3.70 6.64 -13.80
C ALA A 103 2.84 6.62 -12.52
N PHE A 104 1.51 6.68 -12.66
CA PHE A 104 0.61 6.59 -11.51
C PHE A 104 0.68 5.23 -10.82
N TRP A 105 0.71 4.12 -11.58
CA TRP A 105 0.88 2.79 -11.03
C TRP A 105 2.17 2.67 -10.20
N ALA A 106 3.29 3.20 -10.70
CA ALA A 106 4.55 3.21 -9.98
C ALA A 106 4.46 4.04 -8.68
N ILE A 107 3.80 5.20 -8.72
CA ILE A 107 3.58 6.03 -7.52
C ILE A 107 2.74 5.27 -6.48
N VAL A 108 1.60 4.72 -6.88
CA VAL A 108 0.70 3.97 -5.98
C VAL A 108 1.38 2.73 -5.41
N LYS A 109 2.17 2.03 -6.22
CA LYS A 109 2.82 0.79 -5.79
C LYS A 109 4.02 1.01 -4.87
N TYR A 110 4.84 2.03 -5.13
CA TYR A 110 6.15 2.16 -4.48
C TYR A 110 6.23 3.31 -3.47
N TYR A 111 5.48 4.40 -3.65
CA TYR A 111 5.53 5.57 -2.78
C TYR A 111 4.33 5.66 -1.84
N TYR A 112 3.13 5.28 -2.30
CA TYR A 112 1.93 5.35 -1.48
C TYR A 112 1.98 4.49 -0.19
N PRO A 113 2.69 3.34 -0.13
CA PRO A 113 2.79 2.55 1.11
C PRO A 113 3.25 3.35 2.34
N PHE A 114 4.11 4.36 2.17
CA PHE A 114 4.54 5.24 3.29
C PHE A 114 3.40 6.08 3.86
N VAL A 115 2.47 6.52 3.01
CA VAL A 115 1.29 7.29 3.42
C VAL A 115 0.28 6.38 4.09
N LEU A 116 0.09 5.17 3.53
CA LEU A 116 -0.79 4.16 4.09
C LEU A 116 -0.32 3.72 5.49
N GLU A 117 0.96 3.40 5.68
CA GLU A 117 1.56 3.00 6.96
C GLU A 117 1.28 4.02 8.06
N LYS A 118 1.62 5.30 7.84
CA LYS A 118 1.33 6.38 8.80
C LYS A 118 -0.14 6.51 9.17
N ARG A 119 -1.04 6.09 8.28
CA ARG A 119 -2.48 6.13 8.52
C ARG A 119 -2.98 4.86 9.19
N LEU A 120 -2.40 3.70 8.87
CA LEU A 120 -2.62 2.44 9.56
C LEU A 120 -2.17 2.57 11.02
N ASP A 121 -1.03 3.19 11.30
CA ASP A 121 -0.55 3.47 12.67
C ASP A 121 -1.56 4.34 13.44
N LYS A 122 -2.10 5.38 12.80
CA LYS A 122 -3.15 6.22 13.39
C LYS A 122 -4.44 5.47 13.68
N ILE A 123 -4.73 4.40 12.92
CA ILE A 123 -5.88 3.53 13.16
C ILE A 123 -5.56 2.59 14.33
N ARG A 124 -4.44 1.86 14.25
CA ARG A 124 -3.98 0.84 15.21
C ARG A 124 -3.74 1.41 16.61
N PHE A 125 -2.96 2.49 16.71
CA PHE A 125 -2.57 3.10 17.98
C PHE A 125 -3.48 4.24 18.44
N LYS A 126 -4.70 4.33 17.90
CA LYS A 126 -5.67 5.32 18.37
C LYS A 126 -5.94 5.07 19.87
N PRO A 127 -5.98 6.09 20.75
CA PRO A 127 -6.31 5.87 22.15
C PRO A 127 -7.65 5.14 22.34
N MET A 128 -7.67 4.11 23.17
CA MET A 128 -8.85 3.31 23.49
C MET A 128 -9.43 3.70 24.86
N LYS A 129 -10.74 3.52 25.02
CA LYS A 129 -11.42 3.64 26.31
C LYS A 129 -12.13 2.33 26.65
N SER A 130 -12.11 1.96 27.92
CA SER A 130 -12.83 0.80 28.45
C SER A 130 -14.34 1.04 28.43
N LYS A 131 -15.14 0.01 28.73
CA LYS A 131 -16.60 0.15 28.89
C LYS A 131 -16.97 1.09 30.03
N ALA A 132 -16.10 1.19 31.04
CA ALA A 132 -16.22 2.16 32.14
C ALA A 132 -15.81 3.59 31.74
N GLY A 133 -15.27 3.78 30.53
CA GLY A 133 -14.84 5.08 30.01
C GLY A 133 -13.42 5.49 30.41
N ASN A 134 -12.69 4.63 31.12
CA ASN A 134 -11.29 4.89 31.49
C ASN A 134 -10.38 4.77 30.27
N PRO A 135 -9.29 5.55 30.18
CA PRO A 135 -8.26 5.32 29.18
C PRO A 135 -7.62 3.95 29.39
N MET A 136 -7.39 3.22 28.31
CA MET A 136 -6.66 1.96 28.34
C MET A 136 -5.19 2.17 27.98
N ARG A 137 -4.30 1.45 28.65
CA ARG A 137 -2.87 1.39 28.35
C ARG A 137 -2.62 0.24 27.37
N LEU A 138 -1.84 0.49 26.34
CA LEU A 138 -1.27 -0.54 25.47
C LEU A 138 -0.06 -1.15 26.19
N LEU A 139 -0.02 -2.46 26.31
CA LEU A 139 1.12 -3.19 26.86
C LEU A 139 2.29 -3.19 25.86
N ASN A 140 3.51 -3.37 26.37
CA ASN A 140 4.67 -3.64 25.50
C ASN A 140 4.82 -5.16 25.26
N GLU A 141 5.72 -5.54 24.35
CA GLU A 141 5.97 -6.94 23.95
C GLU A 141 6.31 -7.85 25.15
N GLU A 142 7.07 -7.36 26.13
CA GLU A 142 7.45 -8.16 27.31
C GLU A 142 6.28 -8.36 28.29
N GLU A 143 5.40 -7.36 28.40
CA GLU A 143 4.24 -7.37 29.30
C GLU A 143 3.06 -8.16 28.72
N GLU A 144 2.93 -8.21 27.39
CA GLU A 144 1.77 -8.80 26.74
C GLU A 144 1.78 -10.33 26.74
N ASP A 145 2.97 -10.94 26.71
CA ASP A 145 3.18 -12.40 26.85
C ASP A 145 2.46 -13.00 28.05
N GLU A 146 2.45 -12.29 29.20
CA GLU A 146 1.76 -12.72 30.42
C GLU A 146 0.24 -12.88 30.23
N TYR A 147 -0.30 -12.24 29.20
CA TYR A 147 -1.73 -12.20 28.89
C TYR A 147 -2.08 -12.94 27.59
N MET A 148 -1.10 -13.50 26.89
CA MET A 148 -1.29 -14.25 25.67
C MET A 148 -1.50 -15.75 25.92
N THR A 149 -2.14 -16.41 24.96
CA THR A 149 -2.20 -17.88 24.95
C THR A 149 -0.96 -18.44 24.27
N PRO A 150 -0.54 -19.69 24.57
CA PRO A 150 0.60 -20.32 23.88
C PRO A 150 0.48 -20.31 22.35
N ALA A 151 -0.74 -20.41 21.82
CA ALA A 151 -0.98 -20.33 20.38
C ALA A 151 -0.82 -18.92 19.79
N MET A 152 -1.08 -17.86 20.57
CA MET A 152 -0.86 -16.48 20.14
C MET A 152 0.64 -16.19 20.07
N ILE A 153 1.38 -16.59 21.11
CA ILE A 153 2.85 -16.49 21.16
C ILE A 153 3.46 -17.23 19.96
N GLU A 154 3.01 -18.47 19.70
CA GLU A 154 3.48 -19.23 18.54
C GLU A 154 3.16 -18.52 17.20
N GLU A 155 2.02 -17.85 17.08
CA GLU A 155 1.69 -17.08 15.88
C GLU A 155 2.58 -15.83 15.72
N GLU A 156 2.96 -15.16 16.81
CA GLU A 156 3.89 -14.02 16.77
C GLU A 156 5.33 -14.46 16.47
N ASP A 157 5.80 -15.52 17.13
CA ASP A 157 7.12 -16.14 16.88
C ASP A 157 7.27 -16.52 15.40
N ASN A 158 6.20 -17.07 14.81
CA ASN A 158 6.16 -17.44 13.40
C ASN A 158 5.83 -16.27 12.46
N HIS A 159 5.75 -15.04 12.97
CA HIS A 159 5.45 -13.82 12.20
C HIS A 159 4.16 -13.93 11.37
N ILE A 160 3.16 -14.66 11.90
CA ILE A 160 1.85 -14.85 11.28
C ILE A 160 0.95 -13.66 11.61
N ALA A 161 0.97 -13.25 12.88
CA ALA A 161 0.16 -12.15 13.40
C ALA A 161 0.94 -11.39 14.47
N ASP A 162 0.39 -10.23 14.82
CA ASP A 162 0.89 -9.28 15.80
C ASP A 162 -0.32 -8.86 16.66
N TYR A 163 -0.22 -9.04 17.98
CA TYR A 163 -1.31 -8.85 18.92
C TYR A 163 -1.09 -7.61 19.78
N ASP A 164 -2.03 -6.66 19.73
CA ASP A 164 -2.05 -5.54 20.68
C ASP A 164 -2.93 -5.89 21.88
N ILE A 165 -2.37 -5.85 23.10
CA ILE A 165 -3.14 -5.98 24.34
C ILE A 165 -3.36 -4.63 25.02
N TRP A 166 -4.62 -4.23 25.13
CA TRP A 166 -5.04 -3.03 25.85
C TRP A 166 -5.61 -3.40 27.21
N VAL A 167 -5.17 -2.72 28.27
CA VAL A 167 -5.62 -2.96 29.65
C VAL A 167 -6.14 -1.67 30.29
N ASP A 168 -7.30 -1.74 30.93
CA ASP A 168 -7.77 -0.74 31.89
C ASP A 168 -7.25 -1.09 33.28
N GLU A 169 -6.23 -0.37 33.75
CA GLU A 169 -5.60 -0.62 35.05
C GLU A 169 -6.55 -0.46 36.24
N LYS A 170 -7.67 0.27 36.09
CA LYS A 170 -8.63 0.48 37.18
C LYS A 170 -9.64 -0.66 37.31
N THR A 171 -10.05 -1.24 36.19
CA THR A 171 -11.12 -2.27 36.16
C THR A 171 -10.58 -3.66 35.86
N GLY A 172 -9.36 -3.77 35.34
CA GLY A 172 -8.80 -5.00 34.80
C GLY A 172 -9.41 -5.43 33.46
N GLU A 173 -10.25 -4.60 32.82
CA GLU A 173 -10.78 -4.91 31.48
C GLU A 173 -9.64 -5.00 30.46
N LYS A 174 -9.68 -6.05 29.63
CA LYS A 174 -8.68 -6.31 28.59
C LYS A 174 -9.33 -6.37 27.22
N VAL A 175 -8.66 -5.80 26.22
CA VAL A 175 -9.05 -5.88 24.82
C VAL A 175 -7.84 -6.34 24.03
N VAL A 176 -7.98 -7.48 23.35
CA VAL A 176 -6.95 -8.06 22.48
C VAL A 176 -7.32 -7.76 21.02
N GLU A 177 -6.42 -7.14 20.27
CA GLU A 177 -6.57 -6.89 18.84
C GLU A 177 -5.52 -7.66 18.04
N LYS A 178 -5.94 -8.46 17.06
CA LYS A 178 -5.05 -9.22 16.18
C LYS A 178 -4.81 -8.49 14.86
N TYR A 179 -3.57 -8.40 14.42
CA TYR A 179 -3.16 -7.82 13.14
C TYR A 179 -2.33 -8.83 12.35
N ASP A 180 -2.75 -9.17 11.13
CA ASP A 180 -1.96 -10.09 10.29
C ASP A 180 -0.66 -9.39 9.87
N MET A 181 0.49 -10.03 10.09
CA MET A 181 1.78 -9.52 9.63
C MET A 181 1.87 -9.68 8.10
N LEU A 182 1.48 -8.66 7.35
CA LEU A 182 1.83 -8.57 5.94
C LEU A 182 3.31 -8.22 5.84
N PHE A 183 4.19 -9.18 5.49
CA PHE A 183 5.64 -8.98 5.25
C PHE A 183 5.96 -7.56 4.78
N HIS A 184 6.47 -6.74 5.70
CA HIS A 184 6.79 -5.35 5.43
C HIS A 184 8.06 -5.32 4.57
N ALA A 185 7.89 -5.05 3.27
CA ALA A 185 9.05 -4.74 2.44
C ALA A 185 9.77 -3.52 3.05
N LEU A 186 11.10 -3.62 3.21
CA LEU A 186 11.95 -2.56 3.70
C LEU A 186 12.22 -1.53 2.60
N VAL A 187 12.67 -0.34 2.99
CA VAL A 187 13.11 0.71 2.06
C VAL A 187 14.47 0.33 1.50
N CYS A 188 14.60 0.35 0.17
CA CYS A 188 15.89 0.16 -0.47
C CYS A 188 16.73 1.43 -0.36
N GLU A 189 17.90 1.38 0.28
CA GLU A 189 18.84 2.51 0.42
C GLU A 189 19.34 3.05 -0.93
N LYS A 190 19.32 2.23 -1.98
CA LYS A 190 19.80 2.62 -3.32
C LYS A 190 18.76 3.39 -4.14
N CYS A 191 17.50 2.94 -4.15
CA CYS A 191 16.45 3.52 -5.01
C CYS A 191 15.28 4.13 -4.22
N ASN A 192 15.34 4.11 -2.89
CA ASN A 192 14.34 4.62 -1.96
C ASN A 192 12.92 4.04 -2.12
N TYR A 193 12.77 2.92 -2.84
CA TYR A 193 11.49 2.22 -2.97
C TYR A 193 11.34 1.16 -1.89
N ARG A 194 10.13 1.04 -1.34
CA ARG A 194 9.76 0.04 -0.33
C ARG A 194 9.58 -1.34 -0.97
N THR A 195 10.69 -1.94 -1.39
CA THR A 195 10.73 -3.16 -2.21
C THR A 195 11.87 -4.09 -1.83
N MET A 196 12.64 -3.74 -0.79
CA MET A 196 13.67 -4.58 -0.22
C MET A 196 13.00 -5.68 0.60
N ARG A 197 13.35 -6.93 0.33
CA ARG A 197 12.80 -8.10 1.03
C ARG A 197 13.94 -8.95 1.53
N ASP A 198 13.71 -9.59 2.67
CA ASP A 198 14.55 -10.71 3.09
C ASP A 198 14.35 -11.85 2.08
N LEU A 199 15.44 -12.36 1.52
CA LEU A 199 15.41 -13.46 0.56
C LEU A 199 15.74 -14.79 1.22
N ARG A 200 16.72 -14.78 2.12
CA ARG A 200 17.27 -15.98 2.74
C ARG A 200 18.15 -15.58 3.91
N GLU A 201 18.19 -16.49 4.87
CA GLU A 201 19.09 -16.42 6.00
C GLU A 201 20.12 -17.54 5.84
N GLU A 202 21.38 -17.24 6.11
CA GLU A 202 22.48 -18.20 6.06
C GLU A 202 23.09 -18.28 7.45
N VAL A 203 22.99 -19.45 8.08
CA VAL A 203 23.65 -19.71 9.37
C VAL A 203 25.14 -19.92 9.10
N VAL A 204 25.93 -18.89 9.39
CA VAL A 204 27.39 -18.93 9.22
C VAL A 204 28.05 -19.60 10.41
N LYS A 205 27.47 -19.44 11.61
CA LYS A 205 27.93 -20.09 12.84
C LYS A 205 26.75 -20.44 13.73
N GLU A 206 26.64 -21.70 14.13
CA GLU A 206 25.64 -22.12 15.11
C GLU A 206 25.98 -21.57 16.51
N ALA A 207 24.96 -21.19 17.26
CA ALA A 207 25.12 -20.78 18.65
C ALA A 207 25.47 -22.00 19.53
N SER A 208 26.42 -21.84 20.45
CA SER A 208 26.78 -22.87 21.43
C SER A 208 26.49 -22.40 22.85
N ALA A 209 26.69 -23.25 23.85
CA ALA A 209 26.48 -22.89 25.26
C ALA A 209 27.36 -21.74 25.75
N SER A 210 28.47 -21.44 25.07
CA SER A 210 29.43 -20.41 25.47
C SER A 210 29.76 -19.38 24.38
N GLU A 211 29.31 -19.59 23.14
CA GLU A 211 29.62 -18.72 22.01
C GLU A 211 28.37 -18.30 21.25
N GLU A 212 28.31 -17.01 20.93
CA GLU A 212 27.30 -16.43 20.04
C GLU A 212 27.32 -17.11 18.66
N GLY A 213 26.13 -17.39 18.13
CA GLY A 213 25.93 -17.77 16.74
C GLY A 213 25.96 -16.55 15.81
N LEU A 214 26.11 -16.79 14.52
CA LEU A 214 26.11 -15.78 13.48
C LEU A 214 25.19 -16.22 12.34
N ILE A 215 24.16 -15.41 12.08
CA ILE A 215 23.26 -15.55 10.95
C ILE A 215 23.47 -14.35 10.03
N VAL A 216 23.60 -14.59 8.72
CA VAL A 216 23.65 -13.52 7.71
C VAL A 216 22.31 -13.49 6.98
N LYS A 217 21.59 -12.38 7.11
CA LYS A 217 20.36 -12.12 6.34
C LYS A 217 20.70 -11.50 5.00
N HIS A 218 20.18 -12.07 3.92
CA HIS A 218 20.34 -11.56 2.57
C HIS A 218 19.07 -10.83 2.13
N TYR A 219 19.18 -9.52 1.94
CA TYR A 219 18.12 -8.70 1.41
C TYR A 219 18.29 -8.44 -0.09
N LYS A 220 17.17 -8.35 -0.82
CA LYS A 220 17.16 -7.88 -2.22
C LYS A 220 15.96 -7.00 -2.53
N CYS A 221 16.25 -5.91 -3.21
CA CYS A 221 15.27 -4.99 -3.76
C CYS A 221 14.67 -5.59 -5.03
N THR A 222 13.36 -5.84 -5.00
CA THR A 222 12.62 -6.38 -6.17
C THR A 222 12.48 -5.39 -7.31
N TYR A 223 12.65 -4.08 -7.06
CA TYR A 223 12.60 -3.05 -8.10
C TYR A 223 13.95 -2.83 -8.81
N CYS A 224 14.97 -2.33 -8.10
CA CYS A 224 16.27 -2.01 -8.72
C CYS A 224 17.30 -3.16 -8.68
N GLY A 225 16.96 -4.31 -8.07
CA GLY A 225 17.85 -5.47 -7.97
C GLY A 225 18.98 -5.35 -6.96
N HIS A 226 19.07 -4.25 -6.20
CA HIS A 226 20.10 -4.06 -5.18
C HIS A 226 20.03 -5.14 -4.09
N SER A 227 21.16 -5.76 -3.78
CA SER A 227 21.29 -6.74 -2.71
C SER A 227 22.12 -6.17 -1.56
N LYS A 228 21.71 -6.50 -0.33
CA LYS A 228 22.38 -6.12 0.92
C LYS A 228 22.47 -7.37 1.81
N THR A 229 23.53 -7.50 2.59
CA THR A 229 23.62 -8.49 3.66
C THR A 229 23.67 -7.79 5.01
N GLN A 230 23.10 -8.41 6.03
CA GLN A 230 23.19 -7.94 7.41
C GLN A 230 23.54 -9.11 8.32
N ASP A 231 24.56 -8.90 9.14
CA ASP A 231 25.01 -9.88 10.12
C ASP A 231 24.18 -9.72 11.40
N LEU A 232 23.60 -10.83 11.85
CA LEU A 232 22.84 -10.95 13.08
C LEU A 232 23.55 -11.93 14.00
N LYS A 233 23.87 -11.44 15.19
CA LYS A 233 24.43 -12.25 16.27
C LYS A 233 23.29 -12.95 16.99
N VAL A 234 23.40 -14.27 17.14
CA VAL A 234 22.46 -15.08 17.91
C VAL A 234 23.06 -15.29 19.29
N ALA A 235 22.29 -15.04 20.34
CA ALA A 235 22.74 -15.24 21.71
C ALA A 235 23.20 -16.69 21.95
N ALA A 236 24.19 -16.87 22.83
CA ALA A 236 24.61 -18.19 23.27
C ALA A 236 23.44 -18.89 23.99
N LEU A 237 23.39 -20.23 23.93
CA LEU A 237 22.28 -21.04 24.45
C LEU A 237 22.29 -21.18 25.99
N GLY A 238 23.00 -20.30 26.72
CA GLY A 238 23.31 -20.43 28.15
C GLY A 238 23.07 -19.15 28.94
#